data_AF-A0A5S5DTL4-F1
#
_entry.id   AF-A0A5S5DTL4-F1
#
_cell.length_a   1.000
_cell.length_b   1.000
_cell.length_c   1.000
_cell.angle_alpha   90.00
_cell.angle_beta   90.00
_cell.angle_gamma   90.00
#
_symmetry.space_group_name_H-M   'P 1'
#
loop_
_entity.id
_entity.type
_entity.pdbx_description
1 polymer ?
#
loop_
_entity_poly.entity_id
_entity_poly.type
_entity_poly.pdbx_seq_one_letter_code
_entity_poly.pdbx_strand_id
1 'polypeptide(L)'
;MKKFGIIFLMLSVNFSFSQEVNCEDLQEFIKTKGYYKTSLANYTLGSSWLYEVTAYEYDYKIYVIAKIKRNEYDYSPKAYVYCGIPSQNWNNFQYGDYNDSDSYGERFHEYIKDYECNCN
;
A
#
# COMPACT_ATOMS: atom_id res chain seq x y z
N MET A 1 52.01 28.65 24.12
CA MET A 1 50.98 27.95 24.94
C MET A 1 49.70 27.88 24.10
N LYS A 2 49.38 26.70 23.57
CA LYS A 2 48.28 26.50 22.59
C LYS A 2 46.97 26.25 23.35
N LYS A 3 46.00 27.16 23.20
CA LYS A 3 44.65 27.01 23.76
C LYS A 3 43.85 26.07 22.85
N PHE A 4 43.51 24.88 23.34
CA PHE A 4 42.54 23.98 22.71
C PHE A 4 41.13 24.42 23.13
N GLY A 5 40.35 24.94 22.18
CA GLY A 5 38.92 25.20 22.37
C GLY A 5 38.13 23.93 22.08
N ILE A 6 37.41 23.42 23.08
CA ILE A 6 36.47 22.29 22.94
C ILE A 6 35.14 22.86 22.46
N ILE A 7 34.74 22.52 21.23
CA ILE A 7 33.42 22.85 20.67
C ILE A 7 32.49 21.67 21.00
N PHE A 8 31.53 21.92 21.89
CA PHE A 8 30.49 20.97 22.27
C PHE A 8 29.31 21.12 21.29
N LEU A 9 29.20 20.20 20.33
CA LEU A 9 28.12 20.19 19.35
C LEU A 9 26.86 19.59 20.00
N MET A 10 25.86 20.43 20.29
CA MET A 10 24.54 19.97 20.74
C MET A 10 23.80 19.32 19.58
N LEU A 11 23.73 17.99 19.57
CA LEU A 11 22.83 17.23 18.70
C LEU A 11 21.41 17.33 19.26
N SER A 12 20.60 18.24 18.70
CA SER A 12 19.16 18.27 18.92
C SER A 12 18.50 17.11 18.16
N VAL A 13 18.17 16.03 18.87
CA VAL A 13 17.30 14.96 18.36
C VAL A 13 15.87 15.48 18.28
N ASN A 14 15.41 15.78 17.07
CA ASN A 14 14.00 16.08 16.81
C ASN A 14 13.22 14.76 16.89
N PHE A 15 12.53 14.53 18.01
CA PHE A 15 11.50 13.50 18.08
C PHE A 15 10.26 14.02 17.35
N SER A 16 10.13 13.66 16.06
CA SER A 16 8.87 13.86 15.33
C SER A 16 7.83 12.88 15.86
N PHE A 17 6.82 13.39 16.57
CA PHE A 17 5.61 12.63 16.85
C PHE A 17 4.87 12.40 15.54
N SER A 18 4.85 11.16 15.05
CA SER A 18 3.99 10.78 13.92
C SER A 18 2.54 10.90 14.35
N GLN A 19 1.75 11.72 13.67
CA GLN A 19 0.30 11.69 13.81
C GLN A 19 -0.19 10.33 13.26
N GLU A 20 -1.12 9.69 13.96
CA GLU A 20 -1.79 8.50 13.42
C GLU A 20 -2.64 8.92 12.22
N VAL A 21 -2.41 8.28 11.08
CA VAL A 21 -3.17 8.52 9.85
C VAL A 21 -4.42 7.65 9.89
N ASN A 22 -5.59 8.25 9.67
CA ASN A 22 -6.82 7.47 9.54
C ASN A 22 -6.87 6.76 8.17
N CYS A 23 -7.26 5.48 8.13
CA CYS A 23 -7.26 4.72 6.89
C CYS A 23 -8.30 5.22 5.86
N GLU A 24 -9.43 5.74 6.31
CA GLU A 24 -10.48 6.28 5.43
C GLU A 24 -10.01 7.59 4.80
N ASP A 25 -9.43 8.48 5.60
CA ASP A 25 -8.83 9.73 5.12
C ASP A 25 -7.71 9.47 4.11
N LEU A 26 -6.83 8.48 4.38
CA LEU A 26 -5.77 8.11 3.45
C LEU A 26 -6.33 7.56 2.13
N GLN A 27 -7.36 6.72 2.21
CA GLN A 27 -8.03 6.22 1.01
C GLN A 27 -8.66 7.35 0.20
N GLU A 28 -9.35 8.29 0.84
CA GLU A 28 -9.94 9.44 0.18
C GLU A 28 -8.88 10.36 -0.43
N PHE A 29 -7.79 10.60 0.28
CA PHE A 29 -6.66 11.37 -0.20
C PHE A 29 -6.08 10.76 -1.48
N ILE A 30 -5.77 9.45 -1.46
CA ILE A 30 -5.20 8.75 -2.62
C ILE A 30 -6.18 8.73 -3.80
N LYS A 31 -7.48 8.53 -3.56
CA LYS A 31 -8.50 8.59 -4.62
C LYS A 31 -8.62 9.98 -5.25
N THR A 32 -8.48 11.03 -4.43
CA THR A 32 -8.67 12.42 -4.85
C THR A 32 -7.41 13.02 -5.49
N LYS A 33 -6.23 12.67 -4.99
CA LYS A 33 -4.94 13.28 -5.38
C LYS A 33 -4.06 12.37 -6.21
N GLY A 34 -4.24 11.06 -6.12
CA GLY A 34 -3.47 10.07 -6.87
C GLY A 34 -3.92 9.97 -8.33
N TYR A 35 -2.98 9.67 -9.20
CA TYR A 35 -3.23 9.33 -10.59
C TYR A 35 -3.73 7.89 -10.67
N TYR A 36 -4.95 7.68 -11.17
CA TYR A 36 -5.50 6.35 -11.39
C TYR A 36 -4.65 5.55 -12.40
N LYS A 37 -4.25 4.32 -12.04
CA LYS A 37 -3.53 3.41 -12.95
C LYS A 37 -4.43 2.33 -13.53
N THR A 38 -5.06 1.54 -12.65
CA THR A 38 -5.83 0.35 -13.04
C THR A 38 -6.77 -0.07 -11.92
N SER A 39 -7.87 -0.72 -12.29
CA SER A 39 -8.76 -1.42 -11.37
C SER A 39 -9.05 -2.82 -11.90
N LEU A 40 -8.90 -3.82 -11.04
CA LEU A 40 -9.28 -5.21 -11.30
C LEU A 40 -10.53 -5.52 -10.47
N ALA A 41 -11.63 -5.81 -11.14
CA ALA A 41 -12.90 -6.12 -10.51
C ALA A 41 -13.05 -7.63 -10.24
N ASN A 42 -14.04 -7.98 -9.41
CA ASN A 42 -14.29 -9.35 -8.95
C ASN A 42 -14.30 -10.41 -10.07
N TYR A 43 -14.95 -10.10 -11.21
CA TYR A 43 -15.04 -11.03 -12.33
C TYR A 43 -13.69 -11.30 -13.01
N THR A 44 -12.75 -10.34 -12.96
CA THR A 44 -11.37 -10.52 -13.44
C THR A 44 -10.53 -11.25 -12.40
N LEU A 45 -10.72 -10.91 -11.13
CA LEU A 45 -9.96 -11.48 -10.03
C LEU A 45 -10.28 -12.95 -9.78
N GLY A 46 -11.53 -13.37 -10.01
CA GLY A 46 -11.97 -14.76 -9.79
C GLY A 46 -11.73 -15.27 -8.36
N SER A 47 -11.62 -14.37 -7.39
CA SER A 47 -11.16 -14.67 -6.04
C SER A 47 -12.33 -14.77 -5.06
N SER A 48 -12.34 -15.78 -4.21
CA SER A 48 -13.29 -15.88 -3.08
C SER A 48 -13.00 -14.85 -1.98
N TRP A 49 -11.82 -14.23 -2.01
CA TRP A 49 -11.33 -13.32 -0.96
C TRP A 49 -11.20 -11.87 -1.44
N LEU A 50 -10.62 -11.63 -2.64
CA LEU A 50 -10.57 -10.30 -3.23
C LEU A 50 -11.87 -9.95 -3.96
N TYR A 51 -12.39 -8.75 -3.72
CA TYR A 51 -13.54 -8.21 -4.44
C TYR A 51 -13.11 -7.21 -5.54
N GLU A 52 -12.18 -6.32 -5.22
CA GLU A 52 -11.70 -5.29 -6.15
C GLU A 52 -10.30 -4.85 -5.71
N VAL A 53 -9.41 -4.60 -6.67
CA VAL A 53 -8.08 -4.06 -6.40
C VAL A 53 -7.84 -2.88 -7.34
N THR A 54 -7.67 -1.69 -6.78
CA THR A 54 -7.46 -0.46 -7.55
C THR A 54 -6.11 0.16 -7.20
N ALA A 55 -5.29 0.43 -8.21
CA ALA A 55 -3.99 1.05 -8.08
C ALA A 55 -4.00 2.53 -8.48
N TYR A 56 -3.31 3.34 -7.68
CA TYR A 56 -3.07 4.76 -7.88
C TYR A 56 -1.57 5.05 -7.79
N GLU A 57 -1.11 6.09 -8.45
CA GLU A 57 0.24 6.63 -8.30
C GLU A 57 0.17 8.02 -7.67
N TYR A 58 0.97 8.22 -6.62
CA TYR A 58 1.13 9.54 -6.01
C TYR A 58 2.58 9.69 -5.54
N ASP A 59 3.22 10.81 -5.85
CA ASP A 59 4.63 11.06 -5.49
C ASP A 59 5.56 9.90 -5.88
N TYR A 60 5.43 9.40 -7.12
CA TYR A 60 6.19 8.27 -7.67
C TYR A 60 6.08 6.95 -6.89
N LYS A 61 5.08 6.83 -6.01
CA LYS A 61 4.78 5.62 -5.23
C LYS A 61 3.44 5.06 -5.67
N ILE A 62 3.36 3.72 -5.75
CA ILE A 62 2.11 3.03 -6.03
C ILE A 62 1.38 2.78 -4.71
N TYR A 63 0.11 3.11 -4.70
CA TYR A 63 -0.84 2.83 -3.63
C TYR A 63 -1.92 1.91 -4.18
N VAL A 64 -2.28 0.89 -3.43
CA VAL A 64 -3.35 -0.03 -3.79
C VAL A 64 -4.45 0.06 -2.75
N ILE A 65 -5.68 0.24 -3.22
CA ILE A 65 -6.88 0.11 -2.39
C ILE A 65 -7.54 -1.20 -2.78
N ALA A 66 -7.57 -2.16 -1.86
CA ALA A 66 -8.18 -3.47 -2.06
C ALA A 66 -9.45 -3.60 -1.22
N LYS A 67 -10.55 -3.98 -1.87
CA LYS A 67 -11.79 -4.39 -1.21
C LYS A 67 -11.74 -5.89 -0.98
N ILE A 68 -11.79 -6.30 0.29
CA ILE A 68 -11.67 -7.69 0.72
C ILE A 68 -13.00 -8.17 1.29
N LYS A 69 -13.40 -9.37 0.88
CA LYS A 69 -14.62 -10.05 1.33
C LYS A 69 -14.35 -10.79 2.64
N ARG A 70 -15.34 -10.84 3.54
CA ARG A 70 -15.32 -11.73 4.71
C ARG A 70 -15.59 -13.19 4.34
N ASN A 71 -16.37 -13.40 3.29
CA ASN A 71 -16.70 -14.69 2.69
C ASN A 71 -17.20 -14.49 1.25
N GLU A 72 -17.42 -15.57 0.51
CA GLU A 72 -17.81 -15.51 -0.91
C GLU A 72 -19.13 -14.78 -1.21
N TYR A 73 -20.02 -14.65 -0.21
CA TYR A 73 -21.33 -14.00 -0.32
C TYR A 73 -21.35 -12.57 0.24
N ASP A 74 -20.18 -11.99 0.52
CA ASP A 74 -20.09 -10.66 1.12
C ASP A 74 -20.38 -9.55 0.10
N TYR A 75 -21.54 -8.90 0.27
CA TYR A 75 -21.97 -7.73 -0.52
C TYR A 75 -21.46 -6.39 0.02
N SER A 76 -20.76 -6.39 1.17
CA SER A 76 -20.20 -5.18 1.78
C SER A 76 -18.72 -5.38 2.13
N PRO A 77 -17.85 -5.59 1.11
CA PRO A 77 -16.43 -5.83 1.32
C PRO A 77 -15.77 -4.61 1.94
N LYS A 78 -14.85 -4.85 2.89
CA LYS A 78 -14.10 -3.78 3.57
C LYS A 78 -12.90 -3.37 2.72
N ALA A 79 -12.67 -2.06 2.61
CA ALA A 79 -11.52 -1.52 1.90
C ALA A 79 -10.29 -1.39 2.82
N TYR A 80 -9.13 -1.74 2.27
CA TYR A 80 -7.83 -1.65 2.90
C TYR A 80 -6.88 -0.94 1.94
N VAL A 81 -5.92 -0.21 2.48
CA VAL A 81 -4.95 0.55 1.70
C VAL A 81 -3.54 -0.01 1.93
N TYR A 82 -2.79 -0.11 0.83
CA TYR A 82 -1.45 -0.65 0.77
C TYR A 82 -0.54 0.41 0.13
N CYS A 83 0.62 0.66 0.74
CA CYS A 83 1.43 1.85 0.54
C CYS A 83 2.81 1.51 -0.02
N GLY A 84 3.29 2.31 -0.98
CA GLY A 84 4.68 2.27 -1.42
C GLY A 84 5.05 0.97 -2.15
N ILE A 85 4.11 0.41 -2.90
CA ILE A 85 4.30 -0.85 -3.62
C ILE A 85 5.31 -0.63 -4.75
N PRO A 86 6.39 -1.43 -4.84
CA PRO A 86 7.31 -1.37 -5.97
C PRO A 86 6.59 -1.69 -7.28
N SER A 87 6.96 -1.00 -8.36
CA SER A 87 6.39 -1.25 -9.69
C SER A 87 6.50 -2.71 -10.13
N GLN A 88 7.59 -3.40 -9.75
CA GLN A 88 7.77 -4.82 -10.04
C GLN A 88 6.70 -5.67 -9.34
N ASN A 89 6.49 -5.46 -8.04
CA ASN A 89 5.47 -6.18 -7.28
C ASN A 89 4.06 -5.94 -7.84
N TRP A 90 3.76 -4.70 -8.23
CA TRP A 90 2.49 -4.40 -8.89
C TRP A 90 2.35 -5.16 -10.22
N ASN A 91 3.39 -5.18 -11.06
CA ASN A 91 3.37 -5.90 -12.34
C ASN A 91 3.21 -7.41 -12.13
N ASN A 92 3.94 -8.00 -11.18
CA ASN A 92 3.82 -9.42 -10.87
C ASN A 92 2.43 -9.76 -10.35
N PHE A 93 1.84 -8.94 -9.48
CA PHE A 93 0.44 -9.12 -9.08
C PHE A 93 -0.52 -9.10 -10.28
N GLN A 94 -0.38 -8.11 -11.17
CA GLN A 94 -1.30 -7.89 -12.27
C GLN A 94 -1.17 -8.94 -13.38
N TYR A 95 0.05 -9.32 -13.74
CA TYR A 95 0.33 -10.13 -14.93
C TYR A 95 0.90 -11.52 -14.62
N GLY A 96 1.34 -11.76 -13.39
CA GLY A 96 2.08 -12.96 -13.00
C GLY A 96 3.53 -12.96 -13.51
N ASP A 97 4.31 -13.88 -12.94
CA ASP A 97 5.66 -14.29 -13.37
C ASP A 97 5.68 -15.80 -13.71
N TYR A 98 6.78 -16.29 -14.27
CA TYR A 98 6.92 -17.66 -14.82
C TYR A 98 6.61 -18.80 -13.83
N ASN A 99 6.67 -18.55 -12.52
CA ASN A 99 6.37 -19.51 -11.46
C ASN A 99 5.27 -19.07 -10.51
N ASP A 100 4.55 -17.99 -10.84
CA ASP A 100 3.50 -17.47 -9.98
C ASP A 100 2.26 -18.36 -10.07
N SER A 101 1.47 -18.32 -9.01
CA SER A 101 0.10 -18.83 -9.06
C SER A 101 -0.75 -18.06 -10.07
N ASP A 102 -1.64 -18.76 -10.77
CA ASP A 102 -2.68 -18.14 -11.59
C ASP A 102 -3.73 -17.39 -10.74
N SER A 103 -3.79 -17.68 -9.42
CA SER A 103 -4.71 -17.03 -8.49
C SER A 103 -4.25 -15.62 -8.13
N TYR A 104 -5.07 -14.62 -8.47
CA TYR A 104 -4.87 -13.24 -7.99
C TYR A 104 -4.83 -13.14 -6.46
N GLY A 105 -5.55 -14.03 -5.75
CA GLY A 105 -5.51 -14.05 -4.28
C GLY A 105 -4.12 -14.41 -3.76
N GLU A 106 -3.48 -15.41 -4.34
CA GLU A 106 -2.13 -15.85 -3.93
C GLU A 106 -1.09 -14.80 -4.31
N ARG A 107 -1.13 -14.28 -5.54
CA ARG A 107 -0.24 -13.20 -5.97
C ARG A 107 -0.41 -11.92 -5.13
N PHE A 108 -1.62 -11.62 -4.67
CA PHE A 108 -1.84 -10.48 -3.78
C PHE A 108 -1.14 -10.68 -2.43
N HIS A 109 -1.23 -11.89 -1.87
CA HIS A 109 -0.54 -12.21 -0.62
C HIS A 109 0.98 -12.12 -0.76
N GLU A 110 1.51 -12.56 -1.90
CA GLU A 110 2.95 -12.55 -2.16
C GLU A 110 3.50 -11.14 -2.43
N TYR A 111 2.83 -10.35 -3.27
CA TYR A 111 3.41 -9.11 -3.79
C TYR A 111 2.89 -7.84 -3.14
N ILE A 112 1.69 -7.87 -2.55
CA ILE A 112 0.98 -6.66 -2.09
C ILE A 112 0.72 -6.67 -0.59
N LYS A 113 0.41 -7.82 0.02
CA LYS A 113 -0.12 -7.89 1.39
C LYS A 113 0.79 -7.28 2.45
N ASP A 114 2.10 -7.45 2.31
CA ASP A 114 3.09 -6.91 3.26
C ASP A 114 3.23 -5.39 3.22
N TYR A 115 2.62 -4.72 2.23
CA TYR A 115 2.61 -3.27 2.08
C TYR A 115 1.41 -2.61 2.78
N GLU A 116 0.67 -3.31 3.64
CA GLU A 116 -0.47 -2.72 4.35
C GLU A 116 -0.05 -1.45 5.10
N CYS A 117 -0.75 -0.34 4.84
CA CYS A 117 -0.37 0.93 5.43
C CYS A 117 -0.62 0.90 6.94
N ASN A 118 0.29 1.51 7.71
CA ASN A 118 0.07 1.73 9.13
C ASN A 118 -0.90 2.91 9.34
N CYS A 119 -2.19 2.62 9.29
CA CYS A 119 -3.28 3.57 9.55
C CYS A 119 -4.34 2.93 10.48
N ASN A 120 -5.08 3.77 11.19
CA ASN A 120 -6.13 3.36 12.14
C ASN A 120 -7.54 3.67 11.64
#